data_AF-A0A838UKJ4-F1
#
_entry.id   AF-A0A838UKJ4-F1
#
_cell.length_a   1.000
_cell.length_b   1.000
_cell.length_c   1.000
_cell.angle_alpha   90.00
_cell.angle_beta   90.00
_cell.angle_gamma   90.00
#
_symmetry.space_group_name_H-M   'P 1'
#
loop_
_entity.id
_entity.type
_entity.pdbx_description
1 polymer ?
#
loop_
_entity_poly.entity_id
_entity_poly.type
_entity_poly.pdbx_seq_one_letter_code
_entity_poly.pdbx_strand_id
1 'polypeptide(L)' 'MANPIYVALPTTIFEVMSGLARETGAINLGQGFPDEPGPEPVRRRAAEAVLSGYNQYPPMAGLPELREAAARH' A
#
# COMPACT_ATOMS: atom_id res chain seq x y z
N MET A 1 -13.88 -22.16 -5.15
CA MET A 1 -14.19 -22.23 -3.71
C MET A 1 -13.00 -21.70 -2.94
N ALA A 2 -13.20 -20.74 -2.04
CA ALA A 2 -12.11 -20.22 -1.20
C ALA A 2 -11.63 -21.29 -0.21
N ASN A 3 -10.35 -21.28 0.15
CA ASN A 3 -9.78 -22.25 1.08
C ASN A 3 -10.41 -22.08 2.48
N PRO A 4 -10.93 -23.15 3.11
CA PRO A 4 -11.61 -23.07 4.41
C PRO A 4 -10.79 -22.43 5.53
N ILE A 5 -9.46 -22.60 5.52
CA ILE A 5 -8.56 -22.01 6.53
C ILE A 5 -8.61 -20.49 6.47
N TYR A 6 -8.53 -19.90 5.27
CA TYR A 6 -8.49 -18.45 5.11
C TYR A 6 -9.86 -17.80 5.35
N VAL A 7 -10.95 -18.49 5.03
CA VAL A 7 -12.32 -18.00 5.26
C VAL A 7 -12.66 -17.97 6.75
N ALA A 8 -12.11 -18.89 7.55
CA ALA A 8 -12.34 -18.95 8.98
C ALA A 8 -11.50 -17.96 9.80
N LEU A 9 -10.57 -17.21 9.18
CA LEU A 9 -9.77 -16.23 9.90
C LEU A 9 -10.64 -15.06 10.38
N PRO A 10 -10.56 -14.66 11.66
CA PRO A 10 -11.31 -13.53 12.17
C PRO A 10 -10.76 -12.22 11.62
N THR A 11 -11.58 -11.17 11.67
CA THR A 11 -11.14 -9.80 11.43
C THR A 11 -10.00 -9.43 12.37
N THR A 12 -8.96 -8.79 11.84
CA THR A 12 -7.82 -8.37 12.67
C THR A 12 -8.20 -7.22 13.59
N ILE A 13 -7.48 -7.09 14.71
CA ILE A 13 -7.70 -5.98 15.66
C ILE A 13 -7.47 -4.61 15.03
N PHE A 14 -6.60 -4.50 14.02
CA PHE A 14 -6.31 -3.24 13.32
C PHE A 14 -7.53 -2.69 12.59
N GLU A 15 -8.30 -3.56 11.94
CA GLU A 15 -9.56 -3.21 11.27
C GLU A 15 -10.61 -2.78 12.30
N VAL A 16 -10.79 -3.57 13.37
CA VAL A 16 -11.77 -3.29 14.43
C VAL A 16 -11.50 -1.94 15.09
N MET A 17 -10.26 -1.69 15.50
CA MET A 17 -9.89 -0.45 16.21
C MET A 17 -9.93 0.77 15.29
N SER A 18 -9.51 0.64 14.03
CA SER A 18 -9.59 1.75 13.06
C SER A 18 -11.04 2.11 12.73
N GLY A 19 -11.91 1.10 12.61
CA GLY A 19 -13.35 1.29 12.45
C GLY A 19 -13.97 2.03 13.64
N LEU A 20 -13.71 1.57 14.86
CA LEU A 20 -14.23 2.17 16.08
C LEU A 20 -13.75 3.62 16.27
N ALA A 21 -12.48 3.92 15.95
CA ALA A 21 -11.96 5.28 16.01
C ALA A 21 -12.73 6.21 15.06
N ARG A 22 -13.02 5.76 13.83
CA ARG A 22 -13.83 6.53 12.86
C ARG A 22 -15.27 6.74 13.33
N GLU A 23 -15.91 5.72 13.89
CA GLU A 23 -17.29 5.78 14.37
C GLU A 23 -17.45 6.71 15.58
N THR A 24 -16.46 6.75 16.46
CA THR A 24 -16.49 7.53 17.71
C THR A 24 -15.85 8.91 17.58
N GLY A 25 -15.19 9.20 16.47
CA GLY A 25 -14.38 10.42 16.29
C GLY A 25 -13.12 10.46 17.16
N ALA A 26 -12.65 9.29 17.63
CA ALA A 26 -11.40 9.20 18.38
C ALA A 26 -10.18 9.41 17.48
N ILE A 27 -9.12 10.00 18.03
CA ILE A 27 -7.83 10.10 17.34
C ILE A 27 -7.21 8.70 17.27
N ASN A 28 -6.93 8.22 16.06
CA ASN A 28 -6.38 6.89 15.85
C ASN A 28 -4.85 6.88 15.93
N LEU A 29 -4.30 6.73 17.13
CA LEU A 29 -2.85 6.54 17.32
C LEU A 29 -2.37 5.10 17.07
N GLY A 30 -3.27 4.20 16.63
CA GLY A 30 -2.98 2.81 16.30
C GLY A 30 -2.81 2.54 14.80
N GLN A 31 -3.06 3.52 13.93
CA GLN A 31 -2.90 3.36 12.48
C GLN A 31 -1.44 3.16 12.09
N GLY A 32 -1.19 2.23 11.17
CA GLY A 32 0.16 1.87 10.70
C GLY A 32 0.66 2.67 9.51
N PHE A 33 -0.01 3.78 9.15
CA PHE A 33 0.32 4.60 7.98
C PHE A 33 0.30 6.10 8.33
N PRO A 34 1.09 6.92 7.63
CA PRO A 34 1.15 8.35 7.87
C PRO A 34 -0.12 9.06 7.39
N ASP A 35 -0.46 10.18 8.04
CA ASP A 35 -1.55 11.07 7.60
C ASP A 35 -1.17 11.91 6.37
N GLU A 36 0.13 12.14 6.17
CA GLU A 36 0.64 12.98 5.09
C GLU A 36 0.78 12.22 3.76
N PRO A 37 0.62 12.91 2.61
CA PRO A 37 0.58 12.29 1.28
C PRO A 37 1.92 11.72 0.78
N GLY A 38 2.94 11.61 1.63
CA GLY A 38 4.26 11.10 1.28
C GLY A 38 5.04 12.00 0.31
N PRO A 39 6.28 11.59 -0.06
CA PRO A 39 7.20 12.42 -0.82
C PRO A 39 6.63 12.83 -2.18
N GLU A 40 6.55 14.14 -2.44
CA GLU A 40 6.08 14.69 -3.72
C GLU A 40 6.82 14.15 -4.95
N PRO A 41 8.17 13.99 -4.94
CA PRO A 41 8.88 13.44 -6.10
C PRO A 41 8.39 12.03 -6.49
N VAL A 42 8.02 11.20 -5.52
CA VAL A 42 7.48 9.85 -5.76
C VAL A 42 6.10 9.94 -6.39
N ARG A 43 5.22 10.77 -5.82
CA ARG A 43 3.85 10.99 -6.35
C ARG A 43 3.87 11.50 -7.79
N ARG A 44 4.73 12.49 -8.09
CA ARG A 44 4.86 13.06 -9.44
C ARG A 44 5.35 12.03 -10.45
N ARG A 45 6.34 11.21 -10.09
CA ARG A 45 6.86 10.14 -10.97
C ARG A 45 5.83 9.05 -11.21
N ALA A 46 5.05 8.67 -10.20
CA ALA A 46 3.94 7.73 -10.37
C ALA A 46 2.88 8.29 -11.33
N ALA A 47 2.48 9.55 -11.18
CA ALA A 47 1.50 10.18 -12.08
C ALA A 47 2.00 10.24 -13.53
N GLU A 48 3.26 10.60 -13.75
CA GLU A 48 3.90 10.58 -15.08
C GLU A 48 3.90 9.17 -15.68
N ALA A 49 4.31 8.15 -14.91
CA ALA A 49 4.35 6.77 -15.37
C ALA A 49 2.98 6.22 -15.79
N VAL A 50 1.90 6.63 -15.12
CA VAL A 50 0.53 6.24 -15.50
C VAL A 50 0.11 6.86 -16.84
N LEU A 51 0.44 8.13 -17.06
CA LEU A 51 -0.02 8.89 -18.23
C LEU A 51 0.81 8.61 -19.49
N SER A 52 2.12 8.46 -19.35
CA SER A 52 3.05 8.35 -20.49
C SER A 52 3.91 7.09 -20.49
N GLY A 53 3.80 6.25 -19.45
CA GLY A 53 4.59 5.03 -19.32
C GLY A 53 3.87 3.79 -19.83
N TYR A 54 4.39 2.64 -19.41
CA TYR A 54 3.84 1.33 -19.74
C TYR A 54 2.80 0.93 -18.70
N ASN A 55 1.61 0.57 -19.16
CA ASN A 55 0.51 0.10 -18.32
C ASN A 55 0.28 -1.42 -18.44
N GLN A 56 1.32 -2.14 -18.88
CA GLN A 56 1.33 -3.61 -19.00
C GLN A 56 2.19 -4.22 -17.89
N TYR A 57 2.14 -5.55 -17.78
CA TYR A 57 2.89 -6.25 -16.75
C TYR A 57 4.38 -5.92 -16.80
N PRO A 58 4.99 -5.55 -15.66
CA PRO A 58 6.43 -5.47 -15.55
C PRO A 58 7.05 -6.89 -15.62
N PRO A 59 8.38 -7.00 -15.80
CA PRO A 59 9.08 -8.28 -15.67
C PRO A 59 8.80 -8.91 -14.30
N MET A 60 8.73 -10.25 -14.24
CA MET A 60 8.47 -11.01 -13.01
C MET A 60 9.44 -10.68 -11.86
N ALA A 61 10.70 -10.40 -12.19
CA ALA A 61 11.71 -10.02 -11.20
C ALA A 61 11.55 -8.57 -10.69
N GLY A 62 10.72 -7.76 -11.34
CA GLY A 62 10.65 -6.31 -11.16
C GLY A 62 11.41 -5.55 -12.25
N LEU A 63 11.07 -4.26 -12.40
CA LEU A 63 11.71 -3.35 -13.36
C LEU A 63 13.23 -3.32 -13.14
N PRO A 64 14.06 -3.47 -14.19
CA PRO A 64 15.52 -3.42 -14.06
C PRO A 64 16.01 -2.18 -13.30
N GLU A 65 15.47 -1.01 -13.63
CA GLU A 65 15.86 0.27 -13.04
C GLU A 65 15.53 0.33 -11.54
N LEU A 66 14.39 -0.24 -11.14
CA LEU A 66 13.98 -0.32 -9.73
C LEU A 66 14.87 -1.29 -8.95
N ARG A 67 15.17 -2.47 -9.52
CA ARG A 67 16.05 -3.46 -8.89
C ARG A 67 17.46 -2.91 -8.68
N GLU A 68 17.99 -2.24 -9.69
CA GLU A 68 19.30 -1.60 -9.61
C GLU A 68 19.32 -0.46 -8.59
N ALA A 69 18.28 0.37 -8.54
CA ALA A 69 18.18 1.42 -7.52
C ALA A 69 18.16 0.84 -6.10
N ALA A 70 17.37 -0.21 -5.86
CA ALA A 70 17.32 -0.87 -4.56
C ALA A 70 18.66 -1.53 -4.17
N ALA A 71 19.43 -2.05 -5.12
CA ALA A 71 20.71 -2.70 -4.84
C ALA A 71 21.86 -1.72 -4.53
N ARG A 72 21.74 -0.45 -4.92
CA ARG A 72 22.77 0.58 -4.74
C ARG A 72 22.65 1.37 -3.43
N HIS A 73 21.55 1.21 -2.70
CA HIS A 73 21.23 1.94 -1.47
C HIS A 73 21.10 0.99 -0.29
#